data_AF-A0ABD0WYQ6-F1
#
_entry.id   AF-A0ABD0WYQ6-F1
#
_cell.length_a   1.000
_cell.length_b   1.000
_cell.length_c   1.000
_cell.angle_alpha   90.00
_cell.angle_beta   90.00
_cell.angle_gamma   90.00
#
_symmetry.space_group_name_H-M   'P 1'
#
loop_
_entity.id
_entity.type
_entity.pdbx_description
1 polymer ?
#
loop_
_entity_poly.entity_id
_entity_poly.type
_entity_poly.pdbx_seq_one_letter_code
_entity_poly.pdbx_strand_id
1 'polypeptide(L)'
;MYFGVKIYVFVKLLCLTLQGAAAVFGELPSPTNVRINSFNMGLVLEWNAPQNHTENITYRAEYKPLLRDFEVVCLNTTAHSCEFTSELNPLGIYSFRVRAERERSASSWVGTKEFIMDEHTILGPPSVTLVPDGADMELNIEDPVLRIKTFRRVYNNLTFNITYWKDGQEEKAESMKSPLQKVVLNLEPLTRYCFQVYVLTGRFSKQSQPSIVTCESTKAYSWEKHPWLIALGAFAGMAVTVGVLCLIVWRCYRVARFLKPKATLPEHLTEFLLDQRRSFLAMQSRTQPEEVYHEVSILFLGTETDDGDRPLVDKTNHL
;
A
#
# COMPACT_ATOMS: atom_id res chain seq x y z
N MET A 1 34.12 -49.68 92.76
CA MET A 1 33.91 -49.94 91.32
C MET A 1 32.47 -49.69 90.83
N TYR A 2 31.45 -49.65 91.70
CA TYR A 2 30.04 -49.44 91.32
C TYR A 2 29.62 -47.97 91.01
N PHE A 3 30.33 -46.97 91.52
CA PHE A 3 29.98 -45.55 91.32
C PHE A 3 30.36 -45.01 89.93
N GLY A 4 31.50 -45.45 89.37
CA GLY A 4 31.97 -44.99 88.06
C GLY A 4 31.12 -45.48 86.88
N VAL A 5 30.54 -46.68 87.00
CA VAL A 5 29.68 -47.26 85.96
C VAL A 5 28.34 -46.51 85.86
N LYS A 6 27.77 -46.07 86.98
CA LYS A 6 26.52 -45.29 86.99
C LYS A 6 26.67 -43.91 86.36
N ILE A 7 27.79 -43.23 86.61
CA ILE A 7 28.08 -41.92 86.00
C ILE A 7 28.30 -42.07 84.49
N TYR A 8 29.04 -43.10 84.07
CA TYR A 8 29.30 -43.34 82.66
C TYR A 8 28.01 -43.67 81.86
N VAL A 9 27.10 -44.43 82.49
CA VAL A 9 25.77 -44.72 81.90
C VAL A 9 24.89 -43.47 81.87
N PHE A 10 24.90 -42.64 82.93
CA PHE A 10 24.12 -41.39 82.96
C PHE A 10 24.63 -40.37 81.93
N VAL A 11 25.95 -40.23 81.76
CA VAL A 11 26.54 -39.34 80.75
C VAL A 11 26.26 -39.85 79.33
N LYS A 12 26.31 -41.17 79.10
CA LYS A 12 25.91 -41.75 77.81
C LYS A 12 24.41 -41.57 77.52
N LEU A 13 23.54 -41.72 78.51
CA LEU A 13 22.11 -41.45 78.34
C LEU A 13 21.84 -39.97 78.06
N LEU A 14 22.51 -39.06 78.76
CA LEU A 14 22.40 -37.61 78.50
C LEU A 14 22.88 -37.24 77.10
N CYS A 15 24.02 -37.79 76.63
CA CYS A 15 24.47 -37.58 75.25
C CYS A 15 23.50 -38.17 74.20
N LEU A 16 22.92 -39.35 74.45
CA LEU A 16 21.93 -39.94 73.54
C LEU A 16 20.63 -39.13 73.48
N THR A 17 20.23 -38.46 74.57
CA THR A 17 19.07 -37.55 74.56
C THR A 17 19.36 -36.19 73.91
N LEU A 18 20.61 -35.72 73.91
CA LEU A 18 21.01 -34.47 73.23
C LEU A 18 21.22 -34.64 71.72
N GLN A 19 21.39 -35.87 71.22
CA GLN A 19 21.54 -36.16 69.80
C GLN A 19 20.19 -36.26 69.03
N GLY A 20 19.05 -36.17 69.72
CA GLY A 20 17.74 -36.59 69.22
C GLY A 20 16.78 -35.51 68.71
N ALA A 21 17.21 -34.25 68.56
CA ALA A 21 16.36 -33.19 68.01
C ALA A 21 17.14 -32.24 67.10
N ALA A 22 17.89 -32.79 66.14
CA ALA A 22 18.09 -32.04 64.90
C ALA A 22 16.73 -32.01 64.20
N ALA A 23 15.97 -30.93 64.39
CA ALA A 23 14.84 -30.64 63.53
C ALA A 23 15.39 -30.61 62.10
N VAL A 24 15.12 -31.67 61.32
CA VAL A 24 15.30 -31.65 59.88
C VAL A 24 14.29 -30.63 59.37
N PHE A 25 14.69 -29.36 59.35
CA PHE A 25 14.01 -28.37 58.52
C PHE A 25 14.15 -28.88 57.10
N GLY A 26 13.09 -29.54 56.61
CA GLY A 26 13.04 -29.97 55.22
C GLY A 26 13.31 -28.77 54.35
N GLU A 27 14.39 -28.85 53.56
CA GLU A 27 14.70 -27.83 52.57
C GLU A 27 13.50 -27.70 51.63
N LEU A 28 13.00 -26.48 51.49
CA LEU A 28 11.80 -26.25 50.68
C LEU A 28 12.13 -26.64 49.22
N PRO A 29 11.32 -27.48 48.55
CA PRO A 29 11.62 -27.89 47.20
C PRO A 29 11.57 -26.70 46.25
N SER A 30 12.49 -26.67 45.29
CA SER A 30 12.62 -25.57 44.35
C SER A 30 11.52 -25.57 43.29
N PRO A 31 11.16 -24.40 42.73
CA PRO A 31 10.26 -24.31 41.59
C PRO A 31 10.76 -25.16 40.41
N THR A 32 9.84 -25.70 39.62
CA THR A 32 10.19 -26.53 38.44
C THR A 32 9.76 -25.83 37.16
N ASN A 33 10.28 -26.27 36.00
CA ASN A 33 9.90 -25.74 34.69
C ASN A 33 9.99 -24.20 34.58
N VAL A 34 11.09 -23.64 35.09
CA VAL A 34 11.35 -22.19 34.99
C VAL A 34 11.65 -21.84 33.54
N ARG A 35 10.81 -20.98 32.95
CA ARG A 35 10.87 -20.62 31.53
C ARG A 35 10.69 -19.12 31.33
N ILE A 36 11.36 -18.59 30.32
CA ILE A 36 11.20 -17.20 29.89
C ILE A 36 10.18 -17.18 28.76
N ASN A 37 9.13 -16.38 28.92
CA ASN A 37 8.19 -16.06 27.88
C ASN A 37 8.38 -14.58 27.49
N SER A 38 8.80 -14.33 26.25
CA SER A 38 9.03 -12.96 25.78
C SER A 38 8.44 -12.72 24.40
N PHE A 39 7.58 -11.72 24.32
CA PHE A 39 6.87 -11.33 23.11
C PHE A 39 6.84 -9.80 22.98
N ASN A 40 7.28 -9.29 21.83
CA ASN A 40 7.40 -7.85 21.58
C ASN A 40 8.13 -7.10 22.70
N MET A 41 9.20 -7.71 23.23
CA MET A 41 10.00 -7.26 24.37
C MET A 41 9.25 -7.12 25.70
N GLY A 42 8.02 -7.60 25.79
CA GLY A 42 7.47 -8.02 27.08
C GLY A 42 8.24 -9.24 27.58
N LEU A 43 8.56 -9.31 28.87
CA LEU A 43 9.24 -10.47 29.43
C LEU A 43 8.56 -10.90 30.72
N VAL A 44 8.12 -12.15 30.74
CA VAL A 44 7.51 -12.81 31.89
C VAL A 44 8.31 -14.08 32.17
N LEU A 45 8.79 -14.22 33.40
CA LEU A 45 9.34 -15.47 33.90
C LEU A 45 8.19 -16.30 34.45
N GLU A 46 8.07 -17.55 34.03
CA GLU A 46 7.02 -18.48 34.47
C GLU A 46 7.64 -19.72 35.10
N TRP A 47 6.97 -20.32 36.08
CA TRP A 47 7.44 -21.52 36.76
C TRP A 47 6.27 -22.35 37.31
N ASN A 48 6.51 -23.63 37.54
CA ASN A 48 5.55 -24.50 38.21
C ASN A 48 5.83 -24.55 39.72
N ALA A 49 4.76 -24.76 40.49
CA ALA A 49 4.89 -25.08 41.90
C ALA A 49 5.75 -26.34 42.11
N PRO A 50 6.49 -26.44 43.23
CA PRO A 50 7.16 -27.67 43.59
C PRO A 50 6.16 -28.81 43.79
N GLN A 51 6.51 -30.03 43.38
CA GLN A 51 5.61 -31.19 43.52
C GLN A 51 5.28 -31.45 45.00
N ASN A 52 4.01 -31.78 45.28
CA ASN A 52 3.49 -32.12 46.60
C ASN A 52 3.54 -31.00 47.65
N HIS A 53 3.82 -29.75 47.26
CA HIS A 53 3.93 -28.60 48.17
C HIS A 53 3.20 -27.39 47.58
N THR A 54 1.93 -27.20 47.93
CA THR A 54 1.07 -26.12 47.36
C THR A 54 0.51 -25.17 48.41
N GLU A 55 0.49 -25.54 49.69
CA GLU A 55 -0.09 -24.68 50.74
C GLU A 55 0.95 -23.70 51.29
N ASN A 56 0.60 -22.41 51.35
CA ASN A 56 1.39 -21.33 51.96
C ASN A 56 2.83 -21.16 51.42
N ILE A 57 3.04 -21.30 50.11
CA ILE A 57 4.31 -20.96 49.46
C ILE A 57 4.15 -19.63 48.71
N THR A 58 5.16 -18.79 48.85
CA THR A 58 5.33 -17.58 48.04
C THR A 58 6.62 -17.69 47.24
N TYR A 59 6.80 -16.81 46.26
CA TYR A 59 7.94 -16.81 45.38
C TYR A 59 8.66 -15.47 45.42
N ARG A 60 9.98 -15.55 45.26
CA ARG A 60 10.84 -14.39 45.01
C ARG A 60 11.52 -14.58 43.66
N ALA A 61 11.41 -13.57 42.80
CA ALA A 61 12.01 -13.58 41.47
C ALA A 61 12.92 -12.37 41.29
N GLU A 62 14.10 -12.63 40.73
CA GLU A 62 15.17 -11.66 40.55
C GLU A 62 15.71 -11.72 39.12
N TYR A 63 16.27 -10.60 38.66
CA TYR A 63 17.00 -10.53 37.41
C TYR A 63 18.40 -9.95 37.65
N LYS A 64 19.34 -10.32 36.80
CA LYS A 64 20.71 -9.84 36.83
C LYS A 64 21.11 -9.35 35.43
N PRO A 65 21.33 -8.04 35.25
CA PRO A 65 22.09 -7.53 34.11
C PRO A 65 23.53 -8.04 34.15
N LEU A 66 24.16 -8.28 33.00
CA LEU A 66 25.51 -8.87 32.91
C LEU A 66 26.57 -8.25 33.86
N LEU A 67 26.53 -6.93 34.06
CA LEU A 67 27.53 -6.17 34.83
C LEU A 67 27.04 -5.72 36.22
N ARG A 68 25.91 -6.22 36.71
CA ARG A 68 25.31 -5.82 38.00
C ARG A 68 24.96 -7.04 38.85
N ASP A 69 24.58 -6.80 40.10
CA ASP A 69 24.06 -7.85 40.97
C ASP A 69 22.60 -8.16 40.66
N PHE A 70 22.07 -9.20 41.31
CA PHE A 70 20.66 -9.54 41.21
C PHE A 70 19.79 -8.48 41.89
N GLU A 71 18.75 -8.05 41.18
CA GLU A 71 17.75 -7.09 41.65
C GLU A 71 16.39 -7.79 41.73
N VAL A 72 15.66 -7.55 42.83
CA VAL A 72 14.35 -8.16 43.11
C VAL A 72 13.25 -7.41 42.37
N VAL A 73 12.37 -8.14 41.70
CA VAL A 73 11.19 -7.56 41.03
C VAL A 73 9.91 -8.06 41.67
N CYS A 74 9.75 -9.39 41.79
CA CYS A 74 8.62 -9.97 42.50
C CYS A 74 9.07 -10.49 43.87
N LEU A 75 8.40 -10.03 44.91
CA LEU A 75 8.64 -10.41 46.29
C LEU A 75 7.36 -10.96 46.91
N ASN A 76 7.46 -12.10 47.60
CA ASN A 76 6.35 -12.75 48.31
C ASN A 76 5.08 -12.95 47.43
N THR A 77 5.24 -13.23 46.14
CA THR A 77 4.10 -13.44 45.24
C THR A 77 3.59 -14.87 45.33
N THR A 78 2.28 -15.08 45.26
CA THR A 78 1.67 -16.41 45.09
C THR A 78 1.50 -16.77 43.61
N ALA A 79 1.71 -15.81 42.70
CA ALA A 79 1.63 -16.05 41.28
C ALA A 79 2.77 -16.98 40.82
N HIS A 80 2.49 -17.77 39.80
CA HIS A 80 3.44 -18.66 39.12
C HIS A 80 4.18 -17.96 37.98
N SER A 81 4.21 -16.63 38.02
CA SER A 81 4.83 -15.78 37.02
C SER A 81 5.27 -14.46 37.61
N CYS A 82 6.33 -13.86 37.04
CA CYS A 82 6.79 -12.51 37.35
C CYS A 82 7.09 -11.76 36.06
N GLU A 83 6.55 -10.55 35.93
CA GLU A 83 6.80 -9.67 34.80
C GLU A 83 7.99 -8.74 35.09
N PHE A 84 8.97 -8.73 34.17
CA PHE A 84 10.19 -7.94 34.27
C PHE A 84 10.24 -6.76 33.27
N THR A 85 9.24 -6.64 32.38
CA THR A 85 9.26 -5.75 31.22
C THR A 85 9.76 -4.31 31.49
N SER A 86 9.36 -3.70 32.61
CA SER A 86 9.74 -2.32 32.98
C SER A 86 11.21 -2.15 33.34
N GLU A 87 11.88 -3.21 33.77
CA GLU A 87 13.25 -3.17 34.31
C GLU A 87 14.32 -3.40 33.24
N LEU A 88 13.90 -3.73 32.02
CA LEU A 88 14.79 -4.22 30.96
C LEU A 88 15.10 -3.14 29.93
N ASN A 89 16.34 -3.18 29.44
CA ASN A 89 16.82 -2.42 28.30
C ASN A 89 16.69 -3.30 27.05
N PRO A 90 16.15 -2.78 25.93
CA PRO A 90 15.97 -3.56 24.70
C PRO A 90 17.23 -4.23 24.14
N LEU A 91 18.43 -3.70 24.43
CA LEU A 91 19.71 -4.25 23.97
C LEU A 91 20.49 -4.95 25.10
N GLY A 92 19.83 -5.23 26.23
CA GLY A 92 20.45 -5.82 27.41
C GLY A 92 20.54 -7.34 27.37
N ILE A 93 21.48 -7.87 28.17
CA ILE A 93 21.68 -9.29 28.41
C ILE A 93 21.39 -9.57 29.88
N TYR A 94 20.51 -10.53 30.15
CA TYR A 94 19.95 -10.78 31.46
C TYR A 94 19.97 -12.26 31.85
N SER A 95 20.14 -12.54 33.14
CA SER A 95 19.82 -13.84 33.73
C SER A 95 18.70 -13.66 34.74
N PHE A 96 17.75 -14.58 34.77
CA PHE A 96 16.62 -14.53 35.71
C PHE A 96 16.72 -15.69 36.68
N ARG A 97 16.19 -15.53 37.88
CA ARG A 97 16.08 -16.63 38.85
C ARG A 97 14.83 -16.50 39.71
N VAL A 98 14.34 -17.64 40.18
CA VAL A 98 13.22 -17.71 41.10
C VAL A 98 13.50 -18.74 42.20
N ARG A 99 12.96 -18.50 43.39
CA ARG A 99 12.93 -19.48 44.48
C ARG A 99 11.58 -19.47 45.18
N ALA A 100 11.26 -20.57 45.85
CA ALA A 100 10.13 -20.66 46.75
C ALA A 100 10.54 -20.20 48.15
N GLU A 101 9.62 -19.54 48.85
CA GLU A 101 9.78 -19.03 50.22
C GLU A 101 8.55 -19.41 51.06
N ARG A 102 8.80 -19.90 52.28
CA ARG A 102 7.78 -20.21 53.29
C ARG A 102 8.30 -19.81 54.66
N GLU A 103 7.70 -18.79 55.26
CA GLU A 103 8.07 -18.24 56.58
C GLU A 103 9.59 -17.99 56.73
N ARG A 104 10.33 -18.92 57.33
CA ARG A 104 11.79 -18.85 57.56
C ARG A 104 12.60 -19.84 56.73
N SER A 105 11.95 -20.58 55.82
CA SER A 105 12.58 -21.52 54.90
C SER A 105 12.51 -21.00 53.46
N ALA A 106 13.55 -21.25 52.69
CA ALA A 106 13.62 -20.90 51.28
C ALA A 106 14.26 -22.04 50.50
N SER A 107 13.82 -22.24 49.26
CA SER A 107 14.44 -23.20 48.35
C SER A 107 15.77 -22.68 47.80
N SER A 108 16.54 -23.57 47.18
CA SER A 108 17.62 -23.14 46.30
C SER A 108 17.08 -22.31 45.12
N TRP A 109 17.93 -21.43 44.59
CA TRP A 109 17.60 -20.60 43.43
C TRP A 109 17.59 -21.44 42.15
N VAL A 110 16.56 -21.25 41.33
CA VAL A 110 16.50 -21.83 39.98
C VAL A 110 16.66 -20.70 38.98
N GLY A 111 17.81 -20.68 38.32
CA GLY A 111 18.18 -19.67 37.34
C GLY A 111 17.91 -20.11 35.91
N THR A 112 17.78 -19.13 35.02
CA THR A 112 17.75 -19.32 33.57
C THR A 112 19.15 -19.15 32.99
N LYS A 113 19.34 -19.60 31.75
CA LYS A 113 20.49 -19.16 30.94
C LYS A 113 20.36 -17.67 30.60
N GLU A 114 21.45 -17.11 30.09
CA GLU A 114 21.48 -15.73 29.60
C GLU A 114 20.45 -15.51 28.48
N PHE A 115 19.78 -14.37 28.53
CA PHE A 115 18.75 -13.94 27.61
C PHE A 115 19.12 -12.58 27.02
N ILE A 116 19.34 -12.55 25.71
CA ILE A 116 19.65 -11.34 24.94
C ILE A 116 18.32 -10.80 24.40
N MET A 117 17.90 -9.62 24.87
CA MET A 117 16.54 -9.12 24.64
C MET A 117 16.17 -8.99 23.16
N ASP A 118 16.99 -8.32 22.35
CA ASP A 118 16.72 -8.04 20.94
C ASP A 118 16.90 -9.28 20.03
N GLU A 119 17.59 -10.31 20.51
CA GLU A 119 17.81 -11.57 19.80
C GLU A 119 16.75 -12.62 20.13
N HIS A 120 16.44 -12.82 21.41
CA HIS A 120 15.64 -13.94 21.89
C HIS A 120 14.14 -13.64 22.04
N THR A 121 13.72 -12.38 22.23
CA THR A 121 12.28 -12.02 22.28
C THR A 121 11.55 -12.52 21.05
N ILE A 122 10.32 -13.02 21.12
CA ILE A 122 9.53 -13.27 19.90
C ILE A 122 9.04 -11.92 19.37
N LEU A 123 9.09 -11.72 18.05
CA LEU A 123 8.53 -10.53 17.40
C LEU A 123 7.20 -10.90 16.77
N GLY A 124 6.15 -10.19 17.15
CA GLY A 124 4.84 -10.27 16.53
C GLY A 124 4.83 -9.74 15.11
N PRO A 125 3.75 -9.98 14.37
CA PRO A 125 3.66 -9.58 12.97
C PRO A 125 3.56 -8.06 12.78
N PRO A 126 3.98 -7.54 11.60
CA PRO A 126 3.61 -6.20 11.18
C PRO A 126 2.13 -6.13 10.79
N SER A 127 1.54 -4.94 10.90
CA SER A 127 0.20 -4.69 10.35
C SER A 127 0.31 -4.28 8.89
N VAL A 128 -0.58 -4.78 8.04
CA VAL A 128 -0.58 -4.50 6.60
C VAL A 128 -1.94 -3.98 6.20
N THR A 129 -1.94 -2.86 5.47
CA THR A 129 -3.13 -2.28 4.85
C THR A 129 -2.89 -2.20 3.34
N LEU A 130 -3.89 -2.63 2.57
CA LEU A 130 -3.85 -2.65 1.10
C LEU A 130 -4.74 -1.54 0.56
N VAL A 131 -4.22 -0.74 -0.37
CA VAL A 131 -4.94 0.36 -1.00
C VAL A 131 -4.86 0.21 -2.51
N PRO A 132 -5.95 -0.19 -3.18
CA PRO A 132 -5.98 -0.31 -4.63
C PRO A 132 -5.97 1.05 -5.33
N ASP A 133 -5.00 1.23 -6.21
CA ASP A 133 -4.77 2.45 -7.00
C ASP A 133 -4.72 2.10 -8.49
N GLY A 134 -5.90 1.95 -9.10
CA GLY A 134 -6.01 1.43 -10.47
C GLY A 134 -5.58 -0.04 -10.52
N ALA A 135 -4.66 -0.37 -11.44
CA ALA A 135 -4.07 -1.70 -11.54
C ALA A 135 -2.99 -1.95 -10.48
N ASP A 136 -2.48 -0.88 -9.85
CA ASP A 136 -1.42 -0.97 -8.85
C ASP A 136 -2.02 -1.22 -7.46
N MET A 137 -1.21 -1.82 -6.59
CA MET A 137 -1.54 -2.02 -5.17
C MET A 137 -0.53 -1.30 -4.31
N GLU A 138 -0.97 -0.31 -3.53
CA GLU A 138 -0.15 0.29 -2.47
C GLU A 138 -0.31 -0.52 -1.18
N LEU A 139 0.81 -0.98 -0.66
CA LEU A 139 0.94 -1.65 0.62
C LEU A 139 1.46 -0.63 1.62
N ASN A 140 0.71 -0.40 2.69
CA ASN A 140 1.16 0.38 3.83
C ASN A 140 1.35 -0.56 5.03
N ILE A 141 2.60 -0.68 5.46
CA ILE A 141 3.10 -1.65 6.44
C ILE A 141 3.50 -0.89 7.71
N GLU A 142 2.87 -1.24 8.83
CA GLU A 142 3.21 -0.68 10.14
C GLU A 142 4.15 -1.61 10.90
N ASP A 143 5.08 -1.02 11.64
CA ASP A 143 6.04 -1.79 12.43
C ASP A 143 5.34 -2.51 13.60
N PRO A 144 5.82 -3.70 14.02
CA PRO A 144 5.33 -4.35 15.23
C PRO A 144 5.46 -3.45 16.46
N VAL A 145 4.43 -3.41 17.30
CA VAL A 145 4.43 -2.60 18.53
C VAL A 145 5.19 -3.33 19.63
N LEU A 146 6.30 -2.76 20.11
CA LEU A 146 7.05 -3.29 21.26
C LEU A 146 6.61 -2.64 22.57
N ARG A 147 6.79 -3.36 23.68
CA ARG A 147 6.33 -2.94 25.00
C ARG A 147 7.28 -1.99 25.74
N ILE A 148 8.55 -1.93 25.34
CA ILE A 148 9.58 -1.11 26.02
C ILE A 148 9.89 0.19 25.26
N LYS A 149 10.08 0.11 23.94
CA LYS A 149 10.46 1.25 23.07
C LYS A 149 9.81 1.10 21.70
N THR A 150 9.90 2.12 20.85
CA THR A 150 9.46 2.02 19.44
C THR A 150 10.32 1.03 18.65
N PHE A 151 9.72 0.27 17.73
CA PHE A 151 10.40 -0.76 16.93
C PHE A 151 11.71 -0.28 16.29
N ARG A 152 11.67 0.83 15.55
CA ARG A 152 12.83 1.41 14.84
C ARG A 152 13.96 1.90 15.74
N ARG A 153 13.69 2.16 17.03
CA ARG A 153 14.75 2.52 17.99
C ARG A 153 15.58 1.32 18.41
N VAL A 154 15.00 0.12 18.37
CA VAL A 154 15.71 -1.11 18.71
C VAL A 154 16.24 -1.79 17.44
N TYR A 155 15.39 -1.91 16.43
CA TYR A 155 15.72 -2.48 15.13
C TYR A 155 15.79 -1.36 14.09
N ASN A 156 16.91 -0.65 14.05
CA ASN A 156 17.11 0.48 13.12
C ASN A 156 17.39 0.02 11.68
N ASN A 157 18.01 -1.14 11.51
CA ASN A 157 18.23 -1.78 10.23
C ASN A 157 17.32 -3.01 10.11
N LEU A 158 16.33 -2.92 9.23
CA LEU A 158 15.36 -4.00 8.98
C LEU A 158 14.86 -3.93 7.55
N THR A 159 14.36 -5.06 7.07
CA THR A 159 13.68 -5.17 5.78
C THR A 159 12.36 -5.92 5.97
N PHE A 160 11.35 -5.53 5.22
CA PHE A 160 10.12 -6.30 5.09
C PHE A 160 10.30 -7.30 3.96
N ASN A 161 9.99 -8.56 4.22
CA ASN A 161 9.80 -9.54 3.17
C ASN A 161 8.30 -9.62 2.87
N ILE A 162 7.94 -9.31 1.63
CA ILE A 162 6.57 -9.23 1.14
C ILE A 162 6.38 -10.37 0.18
N THR A 163 5.48 -11.28 0.52
CA THR A 163 5.08 -12.41 -0.31
C THR A 163 3.66 -12.16 -0.82
N TYR A 164 3.43 -12.34 -2.12
CA TYR A 164 2.12 -12.12 -2.72
C TYR A 164 1.81 -13.12 -3.83
N TRP A 165 0.52 -13.40 -4.02
CA TRP A 165 0.02 -14.35 -5.00
C TRP A 165 -1.40 -13.98 -5.44
N LYS A 166 -1.83 -14.52 -6.58
CA LYS A 166 -3.24 -14.44 -7.00
C LYS A 166 -4.08 -15.34 -6.12
N ASP A 167 -5.31 -14.92 -5.82
CA ASP A 167 -6.22 -15.72 -5.00
C ASP A 167 -6.39 -17.15 -5.59
N GLY A 168 -6.23 -18.15 -4.73
CA GLY A 168 -6.20 -19.57 -5.13
C GLY A 168 -4.94 -20.08 -5.84
N GLN A 169 -3.87 -19.28 -5.95
CA GLN A 169 -2.60 -19.67 -6.61
C GLN A 169 -1.36 -19.43 -5.71
N GLU A 170 -1.45 -19.82 -4.44
CA GLU A 170 -0.36 -19.64 -3.45
C GLU A 170 0.93 -20.36 -3.86
N GLU A 171 0.83 -21.44 -4.63
CA GLU A 171 1.99 -22.16 -5.18
C GLU A 171 2.82 -21.33 -6.17
N LYS A 172 2.26 -20.23 -6.69
CA LYS A 172 2.93 -19.27 -7.59
C LYS A 172 3.27 -17.96 -6.88
N ALA A 173 3.45 -18.01 -5.56
CA ALA A 173 3.79 -16.82 -4.79
C ALA A 173 5.13 -16.21 -5.23
N GLU A 174 5.13 -14.89 -5.33
CA GLU A 174 6.31 -14.08 -5.57
C GLU A 174 6.72 -13.41 -4.26
N SER A 175 8.03 -13.22 -4.05
CA SER A 175 8.56 -12.57 -2.84
C SER A 175 9.52 -11.46 -3.19
N MET A 176 9.42 -10.34 -2.47
CA MET A 176 10.37 -9.24 -2.58
C MET A 176 10.74 -8.68 -1.22
N LYS A 177 11.87 -7.97 -1.16
CA LYS A 177 12.33 -7.28 0.05
C LYS A 177 12.26 -5.78 -0.15
N SER A 178 11.73 -5.07 0.83
CA SER A 178 11.69 -3.61 0.84
C SER A 178 12.05 -3.07 2.23
N PRO A 179 12.90 -2.04 2.35
CA PRO A 179 13.12 -1.35 3.61
C PRO A 179 12.00 -0.33 3.93
N LEU A 180 11.14 -0.02 2.96
CA LEU A 180 10.12 1.02 3.05
C LEU A 180 8.82 0.46 3.62
N GLN A 181 8.15 1.25 4.46
CA GLN A 181 6.82 0.95 4.99
C GLN A 181 5.72 1.08 3.93
N LYS A 182 5.93 1.95 2.93
CA LYS A 182 5.03 2.11 1.79
C LYS A 182 5.66 1.52 0.54
N VAL A 183 4.96 0.60 -0.10
CA VAL A 183 5.43 -0.12 -1.29
C VAL A 183 4.31 -0.15 -2.32
N VAL A 184 4.61 0.16 -3.57
CA VAL A 184 3.64 0.10 -4.67
C VAL A 184 4.04 -1.05 -5.59
N LEU A 185 3.08 -1.91 -5.91
CA LEU A 185 3.25 -3.07 -6.77
C LEU A 185 2.38 -2.95 -8.01
N ASN A 186 2.98 -3.13 -9.18
CA ASN A 186 2.27 -3.15 -10.45
C ASN A 186 1.74 -4.55 -10.70
N LEU A 187 0.42 -4.70 -10.68
CA LEU A 187 -0.25 -6.01 -10.74
C LEU A 187 -1.22 -6.06 -11.92
N GLU A 188 -1.78 -7.24 -12.17
CA GLU A 188 -2.81 -7.38 -13.20
C GLU A 188 -4.09 -6.66 -12.77
N PRO A 189 -4.76 -5.91 -13.67
CA PRO A 189 -6.01 -5.23 -13.35
C PRO A 189 -7.13 -6.24 -13.09
N LEU A 190 -8.14 -5.83 -12.33
CA LEU A 190 -9.33 -6.63 -12.03
C LEU A 190 -9.02 -8.02 -11.45
N THR A 191 -7.91 -8.14 -10.73
CA THR A 191 -7.42 -9.41 -10.19
C THR A 191 -7.30 -9.32 -8.68
N ARG A 192 -7.70 -10.38 -7.99
CA ARG A 192 -7.61 -10.47 -6.53
C ARG A 192 -6.26 -11.05 -6.13
N TYR A 193 -5.53 -10.31 -5.30
CA TYR A 193 -4.23 -10.70 -4.78
C TYR A 193 -4.26 -10.82 -3.26
N CYS A 194 -3.49 -11.76 -2.73
CA CYS A 194 -3.27 -11.96 -1.32
C CYS A 194 -1.82 -11.65 -0.96
N PHE A 195 -1.60 -11.08 0.22
CA PHE A 195 -0.31 -10.61 0.70
C PHE A 195 -0.04 -11.15 2.10
N GLN A 196 1.22 -11.52 2.34
CA GLN A 196 1.75 -11.87 3.64
C GLN A 196 3.12 -11.20 3.81
N VAL A 197 3.32 -10.54 4.96
CA VAL A 197 4.53 -9.76 5.22
C VAL A 197 5.13 -10.15 6.56
N TYR A 198 6.46 -10.25 6.62
CA TYR A 198 7.18 -10.38 7.87
C TYR A 198 8.43 -9.50 7.88
N VAL A 199 8.92 -9.18 9.07
CA VAL A 199 10.11 -8.36 9.26
C VAL A 199 11.35 -9.25 9.38
N LEU A 200 12.43 -8.85 8.71
CA LEU A 200 13.76 -9.39 8.87
C LEU A 200 14.68 -8.31 9.46
N THR A 201 15.17 -8.54 10.68
CA THR A 201 16.08 -7.61 11.38
C THR A 201 17.52 -7.75 10.88
N GLY A 202 18.28 -6.66 10.85
CA GLY A 202 19.65 -6.65 10.31
C GLY A 202 20.70 -7.28 11.23
N ARG A 203 20.60 -7.10 12.55
CA ARG A 203 21.65 -7.51 13.51
C ARG A 203 21.76 -9.03 13.65
N PHE A 204 20.64 -9.69 13.88
CA PHE A 204 20.57 -11.13 14.15
C PHE A 204 19.85 -11.92 13.04
N SER A 205 19.47 -11.28 11.93
CA SER A 205 18.63 -11.90 10.88
C SER A 205 17.34 -12.54 11.42
N LYS A 206 16.86 -12.01 12.54
CA LYS A 206 15.66 -12.51 13.22
C LYS A 206 14.42 -12.17 12.41
N GLN A 207 13.55 -13.15 12.28
CA GLN A 207 12.26 -13.01 11.61
C GLN A 207 11.14 -12.75 12.63
N SER A 208 10.24 -11.85 12.29
CA SER A 208 8.97 -11.74 13.00
C SER A 208 8.03 -12.88 12.61
N GLN A 209 6.98 -13.07 13.39
CA GLN A 209 5.82 -13.81 12.91
C GLN A 209 5.27 -13.16 11.62
N PRO A 210 4.73 -13.95 10.69
CA PRO A 210 4.12 -13.42 9.48
C PRO A 210 2.80 -12.74 9.79
N SER A 211 2.51 -11.67 9.05
CA SER A 211 1.20 -11.03 9.09
C SER A 211 0.10 -12.00 8.74
N ILE A 212 -1.12 -11.64 9.13
CA ILE A 212 -2.30 -12.28 8.56
C ILE A 212 -2.30 -12.09 7.04
N VAL A 213 -2.79 -13.10 6.34
CA VAL A 213 -2.97 -13.00 4.89
C VAL A 213 -4.09 -12.00 4.63
N THR A 214 -3.76 -10.91 3.94
CA THR A 214 -4.73 -9.87 3.59
C THR A 214 -4.89 -9.86 2.08
N CYS A 215 -6.13 -9.91 1.60
CA CYS A 215 -6.40 -10.00 0.17
C CYS A 215 -7.27 -8.84 -0.30
N GLU A 216 -6.91 -8.27 -1.45
CA GLU A 216 -7.63 -7.15 -2.05
C GLU A 216 -7.59 -7.25 -3.58
N SER A 217 -8.64 -6.72 -4.21
CA SER A 217 -8.78 -6.70 -5.66
C SER A 217 -8.23 -5.41 -6.26
N THR A 218 -7.41 -5.53 -7.30
CA THR A 218 -7.01 -4.39 -8.12
C THR A 218 -8.21 -3.86 -8.91
N LYS A 219 -8.19 -2.57 -9.23
CA LYS A 219 -9.22 -1.91 -10.03
C LYS A 219 -8.90 -2.04 -11.53
N ALA A 220 -9.83 -1.59 -12.35
CA ALA A 220 -9.57 -1.40 -13.77
C ALA A 220 -8.41 -0.43 -13.99
N TYR A 221 -7.76 -0.55 -15.13
CA TYR A 221 -6.66 0.34 -15.50
C TYR A 221 -7.12 1.79 -15.47
N SER A 222 -6.40 2.61 -14.70
CA SER A 222 -6.66 4.04 -14.65
C SER A 222 -5.96 4.71 -15.84
N TRP A 223 -6.72 4.95 -16.91
CA TRP A 223 -6.25 5.63 -18.12
C TRP A 223 -5.69 7.03 -17.84
N GLU A 224 -6.09 7.65 -16.73
CA GLU A 224 -5.60 8.96 -16.28
C GLU A 224 -4.10 8.94 -15.93
N LYS A 225 -3.57 7.80 -15.48
CA LYS A 225 -2.13 7.64 -15.17
C LYS A 225 -1.26 7.39 -16.40
N HIS A 226 -1.88 7.17 -17.57
CA HIS A 226 -1.16 6.87 -18.80
C HIS A 226 -1.63 7.77 -19.96
N PRO A 227 -1.25 9.07 -19.94
CA PRO A 227 -1.65 10.05 -20.95
C PRO A 227 -1.26 9.63 -22.37
N TRP A 228 -0.20 8.84 -22.50
CA TRP A 228 0.30 8.33 -23.78
C TRP A 228 -0.72 7.43 -24.50
N LEU A 229 -1.56 6.68 -23.78
CA LEU A 229 -2.64 5.88 -24.38
C LEU A 229 -3.74 6.76 -24.97
N ILE A 230 -4.08 7.85 -24.28
CA ILE A 230 -5.04 8.85 -24.76
C ILE A 230 -4.47 9.55 -26.00
N ALA A 231 -3.19 9.92 -25.98
CA ALA A 231 -2.51 10.55 -27.11
C ALA A 231 -2.47 9.64 -28.35
N LEU A 232 -2.20 8.35 -28.19
CA LEU A 232 -2.25 7.36 -29.27
C LEU A 232 -3.66 7.24 -29.86
N GLY A 233 -4.68 7.16 -29.01
CA GLY A 233 -6.08 7.13 -29.45
C GLY A 233 -6.47 8.38 -30.24
N ALA A 234 -6.07 9.56 -29.77
CA ALA A 234 -6.32 10.83 -30.45
C ALA A 234 -5.58 10.91 -31.80
N PHE A 235 -4.31 10.49 -31.85
CA PHE A 235 -3.52 10.49 -33.09
C PHE A 235 -4.11 9.54 -34.14
N ALA A 236 -4.50 8.33 -33.73
CA ALA A 236 -5.20 7.38 -34.59
C ALA A 236 -6.53 7.95 -35.11
N GLY A 237 -7.33 8.57 -34.23
CA GLY A 237 -8.57 9.25 -34.60
C GLY A 237 -8.34 10.36 -35.63
N MET A 238 -7.34 11.23 -35.40
CA MET A 238 -7.00 12.28 -36.35
C MET A 238 -6.56 11.72 -37.70
N ALA A 239 -5.71 10.69 -37.73
CA ALA A 239 -5.27 10.06 -38.97
C ALA A 239 -6.46 9.50 -39.79
N VAL A 240 -7.44 8.87 -39.12
CA VAL A 240 -8.66 8.37 -39.78
C VAL A 240 -9.48 9.53 -40.36
N THR A 241 -9.71 10.60 -39.59
CA THR A 241 -10.49 11.76 -40.08
C THR A 241 -9.84 12.43 -41.29
N VAL A 242 -8.52 12.64 -41.26
CA VAL A 242 -7.76 13.18 -42.40
C VAL A 242 -7.84 12.24 -43.59
N GLY A 243 -7.69 10.92 -43.38
CA GLY A 243 -7.84 9.92 -44.44
C GLY A 243 -9.22 9.99 -45.12
N VAL A 244 -10.29 10.09 -44.34
CA VAL A 244 -11.67 10.23 -44.86
C VAL A 244 -11.84 11.53 -45.66
N LEU A 245 -11.33 12.66 -45.14
CA LEU A 245 -11.38 13.95 -45.84
C LEU A 245 -10.61 13.90 -47.17
N CYS A 246 -9.41 13.31 -47.18
CA CYS A 246 -8.63 13.12 -48.40
C CYS A 246 -9.36 12.25 -49.43
N LEU A 247 -10.04 11.18 -48.99
CA LEU A 247 -10.86 10.34 -49.87
C LEU A 247 -12.05 11.11 -50.45
N ILE A 248 -12.75 11.91 -49.65
CA ILE A 248 -13.85 12.76 -50.11
C ILE A 248 -13.35 13.76 -51.16
N VAL A 249 -12.28 14.50 -50.86
CA VAL A 249 -11.68 15.46 -51.80
C VAL A 249 -11.25 14.77 -53.10
N TRP A 250 -10.61 13.61 -52.99
CA TRP A 250 -10.20 12.84 -54.16
C TRP A 250 -11.39 12.38 -55.01
N ARG A 251 -12.49 11.94 -54.37
CA ARG A 251 -13.74 11.59 -55.06
C ARG A 251 -14.36 12.80 -55.75
N CYS A 252 -14.46 13.95 -55.07
CA CYS A 252 -14.95 15.20 -55.64
C CYS A 252 -14.08 15.65 -56.84
N TYR A 253 -12.75 15.60 -56.71
CA TYR A 253 -11.82 15.90 -57.80
C TYR A 253 -12.03 14.95 -58.98
N ARG A 254 -12.16 13.65 -58.73
CA ARG A 254 -12.40 12.64 -59.76
C ARG A 254 -13.70 12.92 -60.51
N VAL A 255 -14.79 13.19 -59.80
CA VAL A 255 -16.10 13.54 -60.39
C VAL A 255 -16.03 14.84 -61.19
N ALA A 256 -15.42 15.90 -60.64
CA ALA A 256 -15.25 17.17 -61.35
C ALA A 256 -14.41 17.03 -62.62
N ARG A 257 -13.35 16.19 -62.59
CA ARG A 257 -12.53 15.86 -63.74
C ARG A 257 -13.28 15.02 -64.79
N PHE A 258 -14.18 14.13 -64.36
CA PHE A 258 -15.06 13.41 -65.27
C PHE A 258 -16.10 14.33 -65.93
N LEU A 259 -16.65 15.30 -65.18
CA LEU A 259 -17.63 16.27 -65.68
C LEU A 259 -17.03 17.39 -66.53
N LYS A 260 -15.71 17.65 -66.40
CA LYS A 260 -14.95 18.56 -67.27
C LYS A 260 -13.79 17.81 -67.93
N PRO A 261 -14.02 17.08 -69.04
CA PRO A 261 -12.89 16.65 -69.87
C PRO A 261 -12.14 17.92 -70.32
N LYS A 262 -10.81 17.84 -70.44
CA LYS A 262 -10.00 18.90 -71.04
C LYS A 262 -10.54 19.16 -72.46
N ALA A 263 -11.41 20.15 -72.61
CA ALA A 263 -11.78 20.67 -73.91
C ALA A 263 -10.59 21.51 -74.38
N THR A 264 -9.66 20.90 -75.10
CA THR A 264 -8.86 21.64 -76.08
C THR A 264 -9.84 22.10 -77.15
N LEU A 265 -10.31 23.35 -77.03
CA LEU A 265 -11.13 23.99 -78.04
C LEU A 265 -10.31 24.00 -79.34
N PRO A 266 -10.79 23.36 -80.44
CA PRO A 266 -10.09 23.36 -81.71
C PRO A 266 -9.82 24.79 -82.18
N GLU A 267 -8.61 25.09 -82.66
CA GLU A 267 -8.19 26.47 -82.99
C GLU A 267 -9.15 27.21 -83.93
N HIS A 268 -9.83 26.49 -84.84
CA HIS A 268 -10.82 27.07 -85.76
C HIS A 268 -12.03 27.71 -85.06
N LEU A 269 -12.44 27.20 -83.90
CA LEU A 269 -13.55 27.76 -83.13
C LEU A 269 -13.17 29.06 -82.42
N THR A 270 -11.91 29.19 -82.00
CA THR A 270 -11.36 30.44 -81.45
C THR A 270 -11.32 31.55 -82.50
N GLU A 271 -10.94 31.23 -83.72
CA GLU A 271 -10.87 32.20 -84.82
C GLU A 271 -12.27 32.68 -85.21
N PHE A 272 -13.24 31.77 -85.31
CA PHE A 272 -14.64 32.10 -85.61
C PHE A 272 -15.29 32.98 -84.53
N LEU A 273 -15.05 32.68 -83.24
CA LEU A 273 -15.58 33.47 -82.13
C LEU A 273 -14.92 34.86 -82.01
N LEU A 274 -13.63 34.97 -82.35
CA LEU A 274 -12.95 36.26 -82.41
C LEU A 274 -13.44 37.11 -83.58
N ASP A 275 -13.74 36.50 -84.73
CA ASP A 275 -14.30 37.20 -85.89
C ASP A 275 -15.76 37.64 -85.65
N GLN A 276 -16.57 36.80 -85.00
CA GLN A 276 -17.93 37.14 -84.57
C GLN A 276 -17.93 38.30 -83.55
N ARG A 277 -16.93 38.35 -82.66
CA ARG A 277 -16.77 39.46 -81.70
C ARG A 277 -16.31 40.75 -82.39
N ARG A 278 -15.44 40.66 -83.41
CA ARG A 278 -15.01 41.80 -84.22
C ARG A 278 -16.16 42.37 -85.07
N SER A 279 -16.99 41.53 -85.66
CA SER A 279 -18.16 41.96 -86.43
C SER A 279 -19.24 42.59 -85.56
N PHE A 280 -19.47 42.09 -84.33
CA PHE A 280 -20.39 42.72 -83.38
C PHE A 280 -19.90 44.10 -82.92
N LEU A 281 -18.61 44.24 -82.61
CA LEU A 281 -18.00 45.52 -82.26
C LEU A 281 -17.96 46.50 -83.45
N ALA A 282 -17.80 46.01 -84.68
CA ALA A 282 -17.85 46.82 -85.90
C ALA A 282 -19.28 47.25 -86.27
N MET A 283 -20.31 46.49 -85.91
CA MET A 283 -21.70 46.94 -86.01
C MET A 283 -22.03 48.02 -84.98
N GLN A 284 -21.49 47.91 -83.76
CA GLN A 284 -21.79 48.86 -82.69
C GLN A 284 -21.13 50.24 -82.86
N SER A 285 -20.13 50.37 -83.75
CA SER A 285 -19.49 51.66 -84.06
C SER A 285 -20.09 52.41 -85.27
N ARG A 286 -21.08 51.84 -85.97
CA ARG A 286 -21.85 52.55 -87.00
C ARG A 286 -22.95 53.39 -86.34
N THR A 287 -22.67 54.69 -86.20
CA THR A 287 -23.59 55.85 -86.19
C THR A 287 -25.09 55.57 -85.94
N GLN A 288 -25.60 56.07 -84.80
CA GLN A 288 -27.02 56.39 -84.58
C GLN A 288 -27.59 57.19 -85.77
N PRO A 289 -28.78 56.85 -86.30
CA PRO A 289 -29.55 57.80 -87.07
C PRO A 289 -30.31 58.74 -86.11
N GLU A 290 -30.31 60.02 -86.47
CA GLU A 290 -31.08 61.09 -85.85
C GLU A 290 -32.57 60.89 -86.21
N GLU A 291 -33.40 60.49 -85.25
CA GLU A 291 -34.85 60.36 -85.46
C GLU A 291 -35.55 61.72 -85.28
N VAL A 292 -36.15 62.19 -86.38
CA VAL A 292 -37.01 63.37 -86.45
C VAL A 292 -38.39 63.00 -85.90
N TYR A 293 -38.82 63.68 -84.84
CA TYR A 293 -40.15 63.48 -84.26
C TYR A 293 -41.21 64.25 -85.06
N HIS A 294 -42.30 63.56 -85.43
CA HIS A 294 -43.56 64.20 -85.81
C HIS A 294 -44.57 64.04 -84.67
N GLU A 295 -45.11 65.17 -84.21
CA GLU A 295 -46.14 65.27 -83.19
C GLU A 295 -47.47 64.75 -83.73
N VAL A 296 -48.01 63.69 -83.12
CA VAL A 296 -49.39 63.23 -83.36
C VAL A 296 -50.11 63.17 -82.02
N SER A 297 -51.09 64.05 -81.85
CA SER A 297 -52.01 64.07 -80.72
C SER A 297 -53.14 63.06 -80.97
N ILE A 298 -53.27 62.07 -80.08
CA ILE A 298 -54.43 61.17 -80.04
C ILE A 298 -55.12 61.40 -78.70
N LEU A 299 -56.36 61.87 -78.79
CA LEU A 299 -57.25 62.20 -77.69
C LEU A 299 -58.26 61.05 -77.59
N PHE A 300 -58.21 60.24 -76.52
CA PHE A 300 -59.35 59.40 -76.16
C PHE A 300 -59.59 59.39 -74.65
N LEU A 301 -60.88 59.59 -74.37
CA LEU A 301 -61.55 59.81 -73.10
C LEU A 301 -61.39 58.64 -72.12
N GLY A 302 -61.44 59.01 -70.84
CA GLY A 302 -61.30 58.11 -69.70
C GLY A 302 -62.45 57.14 -69.48
N THR A 303 -62.22 56.24 -68.53
CA THR A 303 -62.88 56.15 -67.20
C THR A 303 -61.98 55.24 -66.38
N GLU A 304 -61.39 55.75 -65.28
CA GLU A 304 -61.80 55.43 -63.90
C GLU A 304 -61.68 53.92 -63.61
N THR A 305 -61.02 53.39 -62.60
CA THR A 305 -60.61 53.78 -61.23
C THR A 305 -60.20 52.40 -60.65
N ASP A 306 -59.34 52.20 -59.67
CA ASP A 306 -58.67 53.00 -58.68
C ASP A 306 -57.68 52.05 -57.99
N ASP A 307 -56.66 52.64 -57.38
CA ASP A 307 -55.77 52.20 -56.29
C ASP A 307 -55.40 50.72 -56.12
N GLY A 308 -54.12 50.38 -55.91
CA GLY A 308 -53.12 51.13 -55.16
C GLY A 308 -52.76 50.31 -53.93
N ASP A 309 -51.53 49.80 -53.86
CA ASP A 309 -50.56 50.34 -52.92
C ASP A 309 -49.17 49.76 -53.21
N ARG A 310 -48.17 50.60 -52.95
CA ARG A 310 -46.72 50.36 -53.05
C ARG A 310 -46.18 50.50 -51.60
N PRO A 311 -44.90 50.79 -51.37
CA PRO A 311 -43.67 50.01 -51.58
C PRO A 311 -42.90 49.81 -50.25
N LEU A 312 -41.67 49.29 -50.32
CA LEU A 312 -40.41 49.83 -49.72
C LEU A 312 -39.47 48.67 -49.32
N VAL A 313 -38.30 48.49 -49.98
CA VAL A 313 -36.98 49.15 -49.71
C VAL A 313 -36.34 48.56 -48.43
N ASP A 314 -35.09 48.10 -48.33
CA ASP A 314 -33.76 48.56 -48.78
C ASP A 314 -32.76 47.35 -48.68
N LYS A 315 -31.76 47.14 -49.55
CA LYS A 315 -30.31 47.49 -49.41
C LYS A 315 -29.71 47.29 -48.00
N THR A 316 -28.47 46.88 -47.73
CA THR A 316 -27.18 46.94 -48.45
C THR A 316 -26.10 46.18 -47.64
N ASN A 317 -25.05 45.73 -48.35
CA ASN A 317 -23.61 45.75 -48.03
C ASN A 317 -22.97 45.08 -46.78
N HIS A 318 -22.03 44.18 -47.09
CA HIS A 318 -20.61 44.16 -46.68
C HIS A 318 -20.18 44.81 -45.36
N LEU A 319 -19.66 43.98 -44.46
CA LEU A 319 -18.25 43.98 -44.05
C LEU A 319 -17.82 42.56 -43.65
#